data_AF-A0A8S1HU48-F1
#
_entry.id   AF-A0A8S1HU48-F1
#
_cell.length_a   1.000
_cell.length_b   1.000
_cell.length_c   1.000
_cell.angle_alpha   90.00
_cell.angle_beta   90.00
_cell.angle_gamma   90.00
#
_symmetry.space_group_name_H-M   'P 1'
#
loop_
_entity.id
_entity.type
_entity.pdbx_description
1 polymer ?
#
loop_
_entity_poly.entity_id
_entity_poly.type
_entity_poly.pdbx_seq_one_letter_code
_entity_poly.pdbx_strand_id
1 'polypeptide(L)'
;MIMPFKSLLALLFVTAQLTTAIHVTHVSDCGVNRGCWRVPEGCTNSADCKAIVTWRHHRTSLTIELEAGLQNEGNDEWIGVGFSKDRQMGNDTVFECHFSETTPSTAYLSHNSAKRNVVLEKASSLLLKDAYAERFDGRGICGAEWKLDNFALSSEDKRLVHIISSGQYYLMIATGNLQKGKKEMHKMSGKLAPWISNEPTRFCHRCSASVNNIDFVKA
;
A
#
# COMPACT_ATOMS: atom_id res chain seq x y z
N MET A 1 -33.33 26.92 60.13
CA MET A 1 -33.74 25.63 59.52
C MET A 1 -33.57 25.75 58.01
N ILE A 2 -32.42 25.27 57.50
CA ILE A 2 -32.15 24.63 56.20
C ILE A 2 -32.77 25.24 54.92
N MET A 3 -31.92 25.86 54.08
CA MET A 3 -32.13 26.03 52.62
C MET A 3 -32.05 24.67 51.91
N PRO A 4 -32.60 24.54 50.69
CA PRO A 4 -31.63 24.47 49.59
C PRO A 4 -32.04 25.24 48.32
N PHE A 5 -31.07 26.03 47.87
CA PHE A 5 -30.93 26.60 46.54
C PHE A 5 -30.72 25.44 45.54
N LYS A 6 -31.62 25.27 44.57
CA LYS A 6 -31.53 24.21 43.56
C LYS A 6 -30.36 24.53 42.61
N SER A 7 -29.25 23.80 42.75
CA SER A 7 -28.14 23.82 41.79
C SER A 7 -28.59 23.24 40.45
N LEU A 8 -28.58 24.06 39.42
CA LEU A 8 -28.76 23.64 38.03
C LEU A 8 -27.42 23.12 37.51
N LEU A 9 -27.24 21.80 37.48
CA LEU A 9 -26.06 21.16 36.93
C LEU A 9 -26.14 21.25 35.39
N ALA A 10 -25.32 22.09 34.77
CA ALA A 10 -25.16 22.11 33.32
C ALA A 10 -24.38 20.85 32.88
N LEU A 11 -25.06 19.92 32.22
CA LEU A 11 -24.45 18.71 31.69
C LEU A 11 -23.64 19.07 30.43
N LEU A 12 -22.33 19.22 30.58
CA LEU A 12 -21.38 19.29 29.47
C LEU A 12 -21.35 17.93 28.76
N PHE A 13 -22.13 17.78 27.69
CA PHE A 13 -21.97 16.68 26.75
C PHE A 13 -20.69 16.90 25.95
N VAL A 14 -19.55 16.43 26.49
CA VAL A 14 -18.36 16.20 25.69
C VAL A 14 -18.66 14.98 24.81
N THR A 15 -19.05 15.22 23.57
CA THR A 15 -19.13 14.15 22.57
C THR A 15 -17.69 13.77 22.22
N ALA A 16 -17.22 12.65 22.76
CA ALA A 16 -16.03 12.00 22.24
C ALA A 16 -16.38 11.51 20.84
N GLN A 17 -15.97 12.25 19.81
CA GLN A 17 -15.93 11.71 18.45
C GLN A 17 -14.86 10.62 18.44
N LEU A 18 -15.26 9.39 18.73
CA LEU A 18 -14.44 8.20 18.53
C LEU A 18 -14.43 7.87 17.04
N THR A 19 -13.71 8.65 16.25
CA THR A 19 -13.29 8.22 14.91
C THR A 19 -11.88 7.67 15.00
N THR A 20 -11.71 6.58 15.77
CA THR A 20 -10.55 5.71 15.52
C THR A 20 -10.94 4.84 14.36
N ALA A 21 -10.72 5.32 13.14
CA ALA A 21 -10.58 4.39 12.04
C ALA A 21 -9.27 3.65 12.34
N ILE A 22 -9.38 2.51 13.03
CA ILE A 22 -8.24 1.62 13.21
C ILE A 22 -8.04 1.02 11.82
N HIS A 23 -7.21 1.66 11.02
CA HIS A 23 -6.79 1.15 9.73
C HIS A 23 -5.87 -0.04 10.02
N VAL A 24 -6.50 -1.20 10.23
CA VAL A 24 -5.85 -2.48 10.51
C VAL A 24 -5.52 -3.12 9.17
N THR A 25 -4.27 -3.51 8.94
CA THR A 25 -4.03 -4.49 7.89
C THR A 25 -4.76 -5.76 8.28
N HIS A 26 -5.78 -6.12 7.50
CA HIS A 26 -6.71 -7.21 7.82
C HIS A 26 -6.04 -8.58 7.62
N VAL A 27 -5.05 -8.90 8.44
CA VAL A 27 -4.22 -10.09 8.34
C VAL A 27 -4.94 -11.35 8.79
N SER A 28 -5.91 -11.21 9.71
CA SER A 28 -6.81 -12.29 10.15
C SER A 28 -7.64 -12.87 9.01
N ASP A 29 -7.83 -12.09 7.94
CA ASP A 29 -8.70 -12.37 6.80
C ASP A 29 -7.95 -13.05 5.64
N CYS A 30 -6.62 -13.20 5.77
CA CYS A 30 -5.76 -13.85 4.79
C CYS A 30 -6.15 -15.33 4.57
N GLY A 31 -6.22 -15.73 3.31
CA GLY A 31 -6.61 -17.10 2.93
C GLY A 31 -8.12 -17.37 2.99
N VAL A 32 -8.91 -16.41 3.50
CA VAL A 32 -10.38 -16.50 3.54
C VAL A 32 -10.98 -15.59 2.47
N ASN A 33 -10.85 -14.28 2.66
CA ASN A 33 -11.39 -13.27 1.73
C ASN A 33 -10.27 -12.37 1.15
N ARG A 34 -9.03 -12.47 1.67
CA ARG A 34 -7.87 -11.69 1.26
C ARG A 34 -6.72 -12.58 0.81
N GLY A 35 -6.01 -12.13 -0.22
CA GLY A 35 -4.66 -12.60 -0.49
C GLY A 35 -3.68 -11.78 0.34
N CYS A 36 -2.58 -12.40 0.76
CA CYS A 36 -1.60 -11.75 1.61
C CYS A 36 -0.19 -12.21 1.29
N TRP A 37 0.75 -11.29 1.46
CA TRP A 37 2.16 -11.59 1.49
C TRP A 37 2.76 -10.98 2.76
N ARG A 38 3.43 -11.82 3.54
CA ARG A 38 3.97 -11.49 4.86
C ARG A 38 5.48 -11.70 4.85
N VAL A 39 6.19 -10.76 5.46
CA VAL A 39 7.64 -10.68 5.40
C VAL A 39 8.22 -10.54 6.81
N PRO A 40 9.16 -11.41 7.24
CA PRO A 40 9.63 -12.60 6.54
C PRO A 40 8.56 -13.70 6.46
N GLU A 41 8.82 -14.72 5.65
CA GLU A 41 7.94 -15.90 5.60
C GLU A 41 7.80 -16.54 6.99
N GLY A 42 6.57 -16.95 7.34
CA GLY A 42 6.25 -17.53 8.64
C GLY A 42 5.80 -16.53 9.71
N CYS A 43 5.96 -15.22 9.52
CA CYS A 43 5.42 -14.23 10.45
C CYS A 43 3.89 -14.14 10.37
N THR A 44 3.25 -13.70 11.46
CA THR A 44 1.81 -13.82 11.64
C THR A 44 1.08 -12.48 11.75
N ASN A 45 1.70 -11.43 12.27
CA ASN A 45 1.08 -10.12 12.49
C ASN A 45 2.12 -9.00 12.61
N SER A 46 1.70 -7.77 12.92
CA SER A 46 2.59 -6.61 13.00
C SER A 46 3.71 -6.71 14.04
N ALA A 47 3.58 -7.57 15.06
CA ALA A 47 4.59 -7.73 16.11
C ALA A 47 5.84 -8.49 15.60
N ASP A 48 5.66 -9.46 14.70
CA ASP A 48 6.76 -10.29 14.17
C ASP A 48 7.06 -10.00 12.68
N CYS A 49 6.09 -9.51 11.91
CA CYS A 49 6.28 -9.13 10.52
C CYS A 49 6.98 -7.76 10.36
N LYS A 50 7.98 -7.73 9.49
CA LYS A 50 8.63 -6.50 9.00
C LYS A 50 7.77 -5.76 7.99
N ALA A 51 7.09 -6.49 7.13
CA ALA A 51 6.12 -5.92 6.20
C ALA A 51 4.99 -6.90 5.90
N ILE A 52 3.83 -6.33 5.57
CA ILE A 52 2.60 -7.06 5.26
C ILE A 52 1.93 -6.34 4.10
N VAL A 53 1.61 -7.09 3.05
CA VAL A 53 0.72 -6.64 1.97
C VAL A 53 -0.50 -7.52 1.99
N THR A 54 -1.68 -6.91 1.97
CA THR A 54 -2.96 -7.62 1.81
C THR A 54 -3.74 -7.04 0.65
N TRP A 55 -4.51 -7.88 -0.02
CA TRP A 55 -5.42 -7.44 -1.06
C TRP A 55 -6.74 -8.19 -1.01
N ARG A 56 -7.83 -7.47 -1.29
CA ARG A 56 -9.18 -8.01 -1.44
C ARG A 56 -9.73 -7.64 -2.81
N HIS A 57 -10.14 -8.63 -3.58
CA HIS A 57 -10.81 -8.37 -4.84
C HIS A 57 -12.23 -7.88 -4.64
N HIS A 58 -12.61 -6.89 -5.44
CA HIS A 58 -13.99 -6.52 -5.72
C HIS A 58 -14.30 -6.83 -7.19
N ARG A 59 -15.40 -6.31 -7.73
CA ARG A 59 -15.80 -6.58 -9.12
C ARG A 59 -14.84 -5.98 -10.15
N THR A 60 -14.47 -4.71 -10.01
CA THR A 60 -13.67 -3.94 -10.98
C THR A 60 -12.41 -3.32 -10.35
N SER A 61 -12.19 -3.58 -9.07
CA SER A 61 -11.11 -3.01 -8.28
C SER A 61 -10.59 -4.05 -7.29
N LEU A 62 -9.50 -3.71 -6.62
CA LEU A 62 -9.05 -4.39 -5.42
C LEU A 62 -8.77 -3.36 -4.34
N THR A 63 -9.08 -3.71 -3.08
CA THR A 63 -8.49 -2.99 -1.94
C THR A 63 -7.11 -3.55 -1.73
N ILE A 64 -6.08 -2.70 -1.72
CA ILE A 64 -4.72 -3.04 -1.35
C ILE A 64 -4.34 -2.28 -0.08
N GLU A 65 -3.67 -2.97 0.83
CA GLU A 65 -3.18 -2.39 2.08
C GLU A 65 -1.76 -2.89 2.34
N LEU A 66 -0.90 -1.98 2.77
CA LEU A 66 0.51 -2.18 3.02
C LEU A 66 0.84 -1.66 4.40
N GLU A 67 1.60 -2.44 5.14
CA GLU A 67 2.15 -2.05 6.43
C GLU A 67 3.60 -2.47 6.54
N ALA A 68 4.47 -1.56 7.00
CA ALA A 68 5.84 -1.89 7.32
C ALA A 68 6.38 -1.03 8.46
N GLY A 69 7.42 -1.55 9.14
CA GLY A 69 8.13 -0.78 10.16
C GLY A 69 8.89 0.41 9.54
N LEU A 70 8.64 1.59 10.08
CA LEU A 70 9.37 2.81 9.76
C LEU A 70 10.66 2.84 10.56
N GLN A 71 11.70 3.50 10.04
CA GLN A 71 13.03 3.46 10.66
C GLN A 71 13.38 4.77 11.35
N ASN A 72 12.80 5.88 10.89
CA ASN A 72 13.17 7.21 11.34
C ASN A 72 11.92 7.97 11.80
N GLU A 73 11.59 7.83 13.08
CA GLU A 73 10.60 8.70 13.72
C GLU A 73 11.02 10.18 13.52
N GLY A 74 10.15 10.98 12.92
CA GLY A 74 10.40 12.40 12.64
C GLY A 74 10.97 12.75 11.25
N ASN A 75 11.23 11.78 10.37
CA ASN A 75 11.62 12.05 8.99
C ASN A 75 10.55 11.58 8.00
N ASP A 76 10.42 12.28 6.87
CA ASP A 76 9.57 11.81 5.78
C ASP A 76 10.10 10.48 5.23
N GLU A 77 9.23 9.50 5.03
CA GLU A 77 9.59 8.13 4.61
C GLU A 77 8.62 7.60 3.57
N TRP A 78 9.02 6.56 2.86
CA TRP A 78 8.18 5.84 1.93
C TRP A 78 8.24 4.33 2.13
N ILE A 79 7.14 3.67 1.81
CA ILE A 79 7.03 2.20 1.73
C ILE A 79 6.44 1.89 0.35
N GLY A 80 7.01 0.94 -0.39
CA GLY A 80 6.51 0.55 -1.71
C GLY A 80 6.48 -0.96 -1.89
N VAL A 81 5.47 -1.44 -2.62
CA VAL A 81 5.39 -2.80 -3.17
C VAL A 81 5.40 -2.74 -4.70
N GLY A 82 6.44 -3.30 -5.29
CA GLY A 82 6.59 -3.48 -6.73
C GLY A 82 5.95 -4.77 -7.22
N PHE A 83 5.31 -4.68 -8.39
CA PHE A 83 4.68 -5.77 -9.12
C PHE A 83 5.51 -6.04 -10.38
N SER A 84 6.44 -6.99 -10.25
CA SER A 84 7.41 -7.30 -11.31
C SER A 84 7.04 -8.58 -12.05
N LYS A 85 7.35 -8.63 -13.35
CA LYS A 85 7.18 -9.85 -14.17
C LYS A 85 8.34 -10.83 -13.99
N ASP A 86 9.41 -10.42 -13.32
CA ASP A 86 10.56 -11.25 -12.99
C ASP A 86 11.05 -10.94 -11.56
N ARG A 87 12.21 -11.49 -11.17
CA ARG A 87 12.78 -11.29 -9.82
C ARG A 87 13.78 -10.13 -9.75
N GLN A 88 13.74 -9.20 -10.70
CA GLN A 88 14.66 -8.06 -10.77
C GLN A 88 13.90 -6.75 -10.61
N MET A 89 14.47 -5.82 -9.82
CA MET A 89 13.98 -4.45 -9.80
C MET A 89 14.27 -3.81 -11.15
N GLY A 90 13.22 -3.58 -11.92
CA GLY A 90 13.30 -3.27 -13.34
C GLY A 90 12.10 -2.44 -13.77
N ASN A 91 11.41 -2.93 -14.78
CA ASN A 91 10.20 -2.33 -15.34
C ASN A 91 8.98 -2.77 -14.53
N ASP A 92 8.74 -2.08 -13.41
CA ASP A 92 7.74 -2.50 -12.42
C ASP A 92 6.72 -1.40 -12.18
N THR A 93 5.45 -1.78 -12.07
CA THR A 93 4.45 -0.94 -11.42
C THR A 93 4.61 -1.06 -9.93
N VAL A 94 4.56 0.06 -9.22
CA VAL A 94 4.73 0.11 -7.77
C VAL A 94 3.50 0.79 -7.16
N PHE A 95 2.92 0.16 -6.15
CA PHE A 95 2.02 0.84 -5.22
C PHE A 95 2.87 1.30 -4.03
N GLU A 96 2.87 2.58 -3.75
CA GLU A 96 3.71 3.14 -2.68
C GLU A 96 3.01 4.21 -1.88
N CYS A 97 3.55 4.47 -0.71
CA CYS A 97 2.98 5.34 0.29
C CYS A 97 4.04 6.30 0.77
N HIS A 98 3.70 7.58 0.81
CA HIS A 98 4.55 8.63 1.33
C HIS A 98 4.02 9.06 2.69
N PHE A 99 4.89 9.08 3.69
CA PHE A 99 4.60 9.48 5.06
C PHE A 99 5.38 10.75 5.34
N SER A 100 4.69 11.87 5.41
CA SER A 100 5.29 13.20 5.59
C SER A 100 4.63 13.95 6.73
N GLU A 101 5.42 14.73 7.46
CA GLU A 101 4.91 15.65 8.48
C GLU A 101 4.47 17.00 7.89
N THR A 102 4.97 17.33 6.69
CA THR A 102 4.80 18.66 6.08
C THR A 102 3.85 18.67 4.88
N THR A 103 3.64 17.51 4.26
CA THR A 103 2.71 17.32 3.16
C THR A 103 1.74 16.19 3.49
N PRO A 104 0.53 16.19 2.90
CA PRO A 104 -0.40 15.09 3.12
C PRO A 104 0.24 13.73 2.84
N SER A 105 0.15 12.84 3.83
CA SER A 105 0.55 11.44 3.66
C SER A 105 -0.51 10.73 2.83
N THR A 106 -0.10 10.03 1.77
CA THR A 106 -1.04 9.30 0.90
C THR A 106 -0.33 8.21 0.10
N ALA A 107 -1.11 7.45 -0.68
CA ALA A 107 -0.64 6.40 -1.55
C ALA A 107 -0.69 6.80 -3.03
N TYR A 108 0.25 6.25 -3.80
CA TYR A 108 0.49 6.54 -5.20
C TYR A 108 0.72 5.26 -5.99
N LEU A 109 0.45 5.35 -7.29
CA LEU A 109 1.03 4.46 -8.29
C LEU A 109 2.29 5.12 -8.85
N SER A 110 3.31 4.31 -9.06
CA SER A 110 4.55 4.75 -9.66
C SER A 110 5.16 3.68 -10.57
N HIS A 111 6.14 4.12 -11.35
CA HIS A 111 6.86 3.24 -12.26
C HIS A 111 8.33 3.19 -11.88
N ASN A 112 8.83 1.98 -11.66
CA ASN A 112 10.25 1.71 -11.49
C ASN A 112 10.89 1.42 -12.86
N SER A 113 12.11 1.91 -13.04
CA SER A 113 12.98 1.67 -14.20
C SER A 113 14.37 1.20 -13.73
N ALA A 114 14.37 0.24 -12.80
CA ALA A 114 15.51 -0.26 -12.03
C ALA A 114 16.14 0.73 -11.03
N LYS A 115 16.72 1.83 -11.51
CA LYS A 115 17.48 2.79 -10.67
C LYS A 115 16.71 4.06 -10.35
N ARG A 116 15.56 4.26 -10.98
CA ARG A 116 14.71 5.43 -10.81
C ARG A 116 13.28 4.96 -10.72
N ASN A 117 12.59 5.47 -9.70
CA ASN A 117 11.15 5.35 -9.60
C ASN A 117 10.51 6.74 -9.73
N VAL A 118 9.45 6.84 -10.53
CA VAL A 118 8.69 8.06 -10.80
C VAL A 118 7.23 7.87 -10.42
N VAL A 119 6.73 8.73 -9.52
CA VAL A 119 5.30 8.81 -9.17
C VAL A 119 4.48 9.22 -10.40
N LEU A 120 3.39 8.49 -10.64
CA LEU A 120 2.46 8.75 -11.73
C LEU A 120 1.22 9.44 -11.17
N GLU A 121 1.28 10.76 -10.96
CA GLU A 121 0.21 11.54 -10.33
C GLU A 121 -1.14 11.38 -11.04
N LYS A 122 -1.12 11.43 -12.38
CA LYS A 122 -2.35 11.28 -13.17
C LYS A 122 -2.93 9.88 -13.04
N ALA A 123 -2.11 8.84 -13.10
CA ALA A 123 -2.57 7.47 -12.92
C ALA A 123 -3.10 7.24 -11.49
N SER A 124 -2.41 7.76 -10.49
CA SER A 124 -2.82 7.69 -9.08
C SER A 124 -4.21 8.30 -8.88
N SER A 125 -4.43 9.53 -9.37
CA SER A 125 -5.74 10.21 -9.24
C SER A 125 -6.90 9.52 -9.98
N LEU A 126 -6.61 8.74 -11.03
CA LEU A 126 -7.64 8.06 -11.82
C LEU A 126 -7.97 6.65 -11.31
N LEU A 127 -6.94 5.94 -10.83
CA LEU A 127 -7.01 4.52 -10.50
C LEU A 127 -7.11 4.25 -9.01
N LEU A 128 -6.61 5.13 -8.14
CA LEU A 128 -6.71 4.99 -6.70
C LEU A 128 -7.89 5.81 -6.17
N LYS A 129 -8.73 5.17 -5.37
CA LYS A 129 -9.83 5.78 -4.62
C LYS A 129 -9.58 5.56 -3.13
N ASP A 130 -9.94 6.56 -2.33
CA ASP A 130 -9.81 6.54 -0.87
C ASP A 130 -8.38 6.17 -0.43
N ALA A 131 -7.38 6.73 -1.13
CA ALA A 131 -5.97 6.52 -0.85
C ALA A 131 -5.57 7.20 0.47
N TYR A 132 -4.95 6.44 1.37
CA TYR A 132 -4.56 6.92 2.69
C TYR A 132 -3.15 6.44 3.04
N ALA A 133 -2.46 7.18 3.91
CA ALA A 133 -1.24 6.74 4.56
C ALA A 133 -1.11 7.41 5.93
N GLU A 134 -0.80 6.61 6.95
CA GLU A 134 -0.77 7.03 8.35
C GLU A 134 0.39 6.35 9.10
N ARG A 135 0.92 7.05 10.10
CA ARG A 135 1.90 6.48 11.03
C ARG A 135 1.18 6.01 12.27
N PHE A 136 1.41 4.76 12.66
CA PHE A 136 0.86 4.18 13.89
C PHE A 136 1.92 3.28 14.54
N ASP A 137 2.27 3.59 15.79
CA ASP A 137 3.19 2.80 16.62
C ASP A 137 4.53 2.45 15.92
N GLY A 138 5.20 3.46 15.36
CA GLY A 138 6.47 3.28 14.62
C GLY A 138 6.33 2.53 13.29
N ARG A 139 5.11 2.29 12.81
CA ARG A 139 4.82 1.64 11.52
C ARG A 139 4.07 2.58 10.60
N GLY A 140 4.26 2.39 9.31
CA GLY A 140 3.51 3.07 8.26
C GLY A 140 2.44 2.12 7.77
N ILE A 141 1.19 2.59 7.75
CA ILE A 141 0.04 1.86 7.26
C ILE A 141 -0.58 2.68 6.15
N CYS A 142 -0.87 2.06 5.02
CA CYS A 142 -1.48 2.74 3.89
C CYS A 142 -2.29 1.79 3.03
N GLY A 143 -3.19 2.35 2.23
CA GLY A 143 -4.02 1.57 1.35
C GLY A 143 -4.81 2.43 0.39
N ALA A 144 -5.47 1.75 -0.54
CA ALA A 144 -6.40 2.35 -1.49
C ALA A 144 -7.32 1.27 -2.07
N GLU A 145 -8.44 1.71 -2.64
CA GLU A 145 -9.14 0.93 -3.66
C GLU A 145 -8.50 1.22 -5.03
N TRP A 146 -7.86 0.23 -5.62
CA TRP A 146 -7.20 0.29 -6.93
C TRP A 146 -8.08 -0.32 -8.02
N LYS A 147 -8.54 0.51 -8.96
CA LYS A 147 -9.21 0.08 -10.20
C LYS A 147 -8.29 -0.78 -11.06
N LEU A 148 -8.80 -1.94 -11.47
CA LEU A 148 -8.00 -2.95 -12.17
C LEU A 148 -7.97 -2.75 -13.69
N ASP A 149 -8.90 -1.97 -14.24
CA ASP A 149 -8.82 -1.51 -15.62
C ASP A 149 -8.02 -0.21 -15.72
N ASN A 150 -7.31 -0.04 -16.84
CA ASN A 150 -6.51 1.15 -17.11
C ASN A 150 -7.08 1.98 -18.27
N PHE A 151 -8.36 1.81 -18.62
CA PHE A 151 -8.93 2.42 -19.83
C PHE A 151 -8.85 3.95 -19.80
N ALA A 152 -9.01 4.54 -18.62
CA ALA A 152 -8.94 5.98 -18.37
C ALA A 152 -7.52 6.57 -18.50
N LEU A 153 -6.47 5.73 -18.54
CA LEU A 153 -5.09 6.19 -18.66
C LEU A 153 -4.75 6.60 -20.10
N SER A 154 -3.81 7.54 -20.20
CA SER A 154 -3.17 7.92 -21.46
C SER A 154 -2.38 6.73 -22.06
N SER A 155 -2.07 6.78 -23.36
CA SER A 155 -1.26 5.75 -24.00
C SER A 155 0.16 5.65 -23.41
N GLU A 156 0.68 6.75 -22.85
CA GLU A 156 1.97 6.77 -22.16
C GLU A 156 1.87 6.06 -20.82
N ASP A 157 0.92 6.44 -19.96
CA ASP A 157 0.74 5.82 -18.63
C ASP A 157 0.38 4.34 -18.74
N LYS A 158 -0.36 3.92 -19.77
CA LYS A 158 -0.66 2.50 -20.05
C LYS A 158 0.59 1.64 -20.26
N ARG A 159 1.70 2.23 -20.70
CA ARG A 159 2.99 1.53 -20.85
C ARG A 159 3.74 1.40 -19.52
N LEU A 160 3.41 2.25 -18.55
CA LEU A 160 4.10 2.34 -17.26
C LEU A 160 3.36 1.58 -16.15
N VAL A 161 2.03 1.43 -16.27
CA VAL A 161 1.15 0.75 -15.31
C VAL A 161 0.68 -0.60 -15.87
N HIS A 162 1.18 -1.68 -15.30
CA HIS A 162 0.74 -3.05 -15.56
C HIS A 162 -0.73 -3.24 -15.20
N ILE A 163 -1.45 -4.03 -16.01
CA ILE A 163 -2.78 -4.54 -15.66
C ILE A 163 -2.59 -5.74 -14.74
N ILE A 164 -2.41 -5.47 -13.44
CA ILE A 164 -2.01 -6.50 -12.46
C ILE A 164 -2.99 -7.69 -12.36
N SER A 165 -4.22 -7.52 -12.83
CA SER A 165 -5.23 -8.58 -12.89
C SER A 165 -5.05 -9.60 -14.02
N SER A 166 -4.18 -9.31 -14.99
CA SER A 166 -4.00 -10.10 -16.22
C SER A 166 -2.77 -11.04 -16.21
N GLY A 167 -1.94 -10.96 -15.16
CA GLY A 167 -0.66 -11.67 -15.10
C GLY A 167 -0.36 -12.28 -13.73
N GLN A 168 0.87 -12.79 -13.61
CA GLN A 168 1.48 -13.16 -12.32
C GLN A 168 2.67 -12.24 -12.06
N TYR A 169 2.85 -11.82 -10.81
CA TYR A 169 3.88 -10.86 -10.45
C TYR A 169 4.66 -11.30 -9.23
N TYR A 170 5.98 -11.23 -9.30
CA TYR A 170 6.81 -11.23 -8.11
C TYR A 170 6.59 -9.92 -7.36
N LEU A 171 6.44 -10.02 -6.05
CA LEU A 171 6.24 -8.87 -5.19
C LEU A 171 7.57 -8.44 -4.61
N MET A 172 7.80 -7.12 -4.58
CA MET A 172 9.04 -6.53 -4.09
C MET A 172 8.74 -5.43 -3.10
N ILE A 173 9.03 -5.62 -1.81
CA ILE A 173 8.83 -4.56 -0.80
C ILE A 173 10.15 -3.86 -0.52
N ALA A 174 10.12 -2.53 -0.57
CA ALA A 174 11.21 -1.67 -0.15
C ALA A 174 10.70 -0.52 0.72
N THR A 175 11.59 0.01 1.56
CA THR A 175 11.34 1.22 2.36
C THR A 175 12.53 2.16 2.25
N GLY A 176 12.29 3.45 2.45
CA GLY A 176 13.35 4.45 2.40
C GLY A 176 12.89 5.82 2.88
N ASN A 177 13.81 6.78 2.83
CA ASN A 177 13.53 8.16 3.20
C ASN A 177 12.98 8.95 2.01
N LEU A 178 12.23 10.00 2.33
CA LEU A 178 11.91 11.10 1.44
C LEU A 178 12.76 12.30 1.84
N GLN A 179 13.38 12.95 0.86
CA GLN A 179 14.07 14.22 1.04
C GLN A 179 13.42 15.27 0.15
N LYS A 180 12.80 16.29 0.77
CA LYS A 180 12.04 17.35 0.06
C LYS A 180 10.98 16.75 -0.88
N GLY A 181 10.24 15.75 -0.40
CA GLY A 181 9.21 15.02 -1.16
C GLY A 181 9.73 14.09 -2.26
N LYS A 182 11.05 13.92 -2.40
CA LYS A 182 11.65 12.99 -3.37
C LYS A 182 12.19 11.75 -2.67
N LYS A 183 11.96 10.58 -3.26
CA LYS A 183 12.47 9.32 -2.73
C LYS A 183 13.98 9.23 -2.85
N GLU A 184 14.62 8.94 -1.74
CA GLU A 184 15.96 8.40 -1.74
C GLU A 184 15.91 6.92 -2.12
N MET A 185 16.98 6.44 -2.76
CA MET A 185 17.13 5.02 -3.08
C MET A 185 17.15 4.21 -1.79
N HIS A 186 16.37 3.14 -1.72
CA HIS A 186 16.44 2.21 -0.60
C HIS A 186 17.83 1.56 -0.52
N LYS A 187 18.17 0.95 0.61
CA LYS A 187 19.46 0.24 0.72
C LYS A 187 19.45 -1.03 -0.13
N MET A 188 20.59 -1.37 -0.70
CA MET A 188 20.76 -2.59 -1.50
C MET A 188 21.10 -3.84 -0.66
N SER A 189 21.39 -3.68 0.64
CA SER A 189 21.79 -4.75 1.55
C SER A 189 21.41 -4.47 3.00
N GLY A 190 21.36 -5.52 3.82
CA GLY A 190 21.03 -5.44 5.25
C GLY A 190 19.53 -5.41 5.54
N LYS A 191 19.14 -4.87 6.71
CA LYS A 191 17.75 -4.84 7.20
C LYS A 191 16.75 -4.12 6.27
N LEU A 192 17.25 -3.34 5.31
CA LEU A 192 16.47 -2.53 4.36
C LEU A 192 16.67 -2.95 2.90
N ALA A 193 17.29 -4.11 2.67
CA ALA A 193 17.29 -4.71 1.34
C ALA A 193 15.84 -5.03 0.93
N PRO A 194 15.49 -4.87 -0.35
CA PRO A 194 14.16 -5.20 -0.81
C PRO A 194 13.88 -6.68 -0.58
N TRP A 195 12.71 -6.99 -0.04
CA TRP A 195 12.23 -8.36 0.01
C TRP A 195 11.60 -8.70 -1.32
N ILE A 196 11.91 -9.88 -1.86
CA ILE A 196 11.37 -10.37 -3.12
C ILE A 196 10.63 -11.67 -2.82
N SER A 197 9.40 -11.81 -3.29
CA SER A 197 8.64 -13.05 -3.12
C SER A 197 9.35 -14.21 -3.84
N ASN A 198 9.26 -15.41 -3.25
CA ASN A 198 9.83 -16.62 -3.87
C ASN A 198 9.02 -17.05 -5.10
N GLU A 199 7.69 -16.91 -5.02
CA GLU A 199 6.75 -17.27 -6.05
C GLU A 199 5.96 -16.04 -6.55
N PRO A 200 5.53 -16.03 -7.82
CA PRO A 200 4.72 -14.96 -8.36
C PRO A 200 3.26 -15.10 -7.90
N THR A 201 2.62 -13.96 -7.64
CA THR A 201 1.24 -13.85 -7.17
C THR A 201 0.29 -13.44 -8.31
N ARG A 202 -0.91 -14.03 -8.34
CA ARG A 202 -1.99 -13.62 -9.24
C ARG A 202 -2.98 -12.71 -8.51
N PHE A 203 -3.28 -11.55 -9.09
CA PHE A 203 -4.27 -10.61 -8.56
C PHE A 203 -5.59 -10.77 -9.32
N CYS A 204 -6.20 -11.94 -9.20
CA CYS A 204 -7.48 -12.22 -9.84
C CYS A 204 -8.42 -12.99 -8.93
N HIS A 205 -9.71 -12.65 -9.00
CA HIS A 205 -10.74 -13.27 -8.18
C HIS A 205 -11.12 -14.68 -8.65
N ARG A 206 -11.09 -14.93 -9.97
CA ARG A 206 -11.47 -16.21 -10.60
C ARG A 206 -10.57 -16.54 -11.78
N CYS A 207 -9.31 -16.85 -11.51
CA CYS A 207 -8.42 -17.33 -12.55
C CYS A 207 -8.57 -18.83 -12.78
N SER A 208 -8.62 -19.24 -14.05
CA SER A 208 -8.32 -20.62 -14.43
C SER A 208 -6.88 -20.95 -14.06
N ALA A 209 -6.60 -22.19 -13.62
CA ALA A 209 -5.26 -22.65 -13.25
C ALA A 209 -4.23 -22.47 -14.38
N SER A 210 -4.69 -22.38 -15.64
CA SER A 210 -3.86 -22.17 -16.82
C SER A 210 -4.08 -20.77 -17.43
N VAL A 211 -3.11 -19.85 -17.35
CA VAL A 211 -3.03 -18.68 -18.26
C VAL A 211 -1.57 -18.24 -18.46
N ASN A 212 -1.15 -18.14 -19.73
CA ASN A 212 0.06 -17.46 -20.18
C ASN A 212 -0.14 -15.94 -20.10
N ASN A 213 0.82 -15.17 -19.56
CA ASN A 213 0.76 -13.69 -19.48
C ASN A 213 0.20 -13.06 -20.78
N ILE A 214 -1.00 -12.48 -20.71
CA ILE A 214 -1.73 -11.97 -21.90
C ILE A 214 -1.19 -10.60 -22.37
N ASP A 215 -0.29 -9.97 -21.61
CA ASP A 215 0.36 -8.71 -21.99
C ASP A 215 1.32 -8.82 -23.20
N PHE A 216 1.50 -10.00 -23.79
CA PHE A 216 2.25 -10.17 -25.05
C PHE A 216 1.36 -9.92 -26.28
N VAL A 217 0.63 -8.81 -26.34
CA VAL A 217 0.23 -8.25 -27.64
C VAL A 217 1.34 -7.30 -28.06
N LYS A 218 2.29 -7.84 -28.82
CA LYS A 218 3.26 -7.05 -29.58
C LYS A 218 2.49 -6.00 -30.38
N ALA A 219 2.78 -4.73 -30.13
CA ALA A 219 2.67 -3.69 -31.16
C ALA A 219 3.93 -3.74 -32.03
#